data_AF-S5ZCZ0-F1
#
_entry.id   AF-S5ZCZ0-F1
#
_cell.length_a   1.000
_cell.length_b   1.000
_cell.length_c   1.000
_cell.angle_alpha   90.00
_cell.angle_beta   90.00
_cell.angle_gamma   90.00
#
_symmetry.space_group_name_H-M   'P 1'
#
loop_
_entity.id
_entity.type
_entity.pdbx_description
1 polymer ?
#
loop_
_entity_poly.entity_id
_entity_poly.type
_entity_poly.pdbx_seq_one_letter_code
_entity_poly.pdbx_strand_id
1 'polypeptide(L)'
;MHGETHKVVTQRALSYLRSMELPVVLPRNFDRKLVRENVKLDEEAEYAEMRYFDFETGGTRVYRRRIAHHSENIDVASQNLPSDVQLFFALYNKKRDILGRLDKVRREILRYRTVSEAGIAELGKVLHYVQDRCVPSYDKWLHDEIEKKARKYHELLDDPTIFDAKPIGRKELRKMLDRQPVARTPREAVICAAKYTFAVLFAVLGNALEAPAGHLEKAVRLRGKFSGRVLQVYIGLALLALISFALVLYEVWKTNIYYLFIAALSAVSLQPALFAFKSLSKNMQTFLNGLFEATDIIETFSFLIPALSLSILMNPLPFLLFSLSATMLVVFPFLFKDFREIREDIPWFLWRTAYPSETKRVKVKIS
;
A
#
# COMPACT_ATOMS: atom_id res chain seq x y z
N MET A 1 -10.00 -18.71 9.39
CA MET A 1 -9.34 -20.01 9.67
C MET A 1 -9.27 -20.13 11.19
N HIS A 2 -9.10 -21.33 11.75
CA HIS A 2 -8.99 -21.45 13.20
C HIS A 2 -7.53 -21.34 13.67
N GLY A 3 -7.27 -20.68 14.80
CA GLY A 3 -5.95 -20.38 15.38
C GLY A 3 -4.81 -21.41 15.21
N GLU A 4 -5.04 -22.71 15.40
CA GLU A 4 -3.97 -23.72 15.20
C GLU A 4 -3.51 -23.79 13.73
N THR A 5 -4.41 -23.65 12.76
CA THR A 5 -4.04 -23.62 11.35
C THR A 5 -3.29 -22.33 11.01
N HIS A 6 -3.70 -21.17 11.55
CA HIS A 6 -2.96 -19.91 11.40
C HIS A 6 -1.51 -20.06 11.86
N LYS A 7 -1.33 -20.64 13.06
CA LYS A 7 -0.03 -20.92 13.66
C LYS A 7 0.84 -21.82 12.80
N VAL A 8 0.35 -23.01 12.44
CA VAL A 8 1.13 -24.01 11.69
C VAL A 8 1.52 -23.47 10.31
N VAL A 9 0.58 -22.83 9.60
CA VAL A 9 0.85 -22.23 8.29
C VAL A 9 1.96 -21.18 8.38
N THR A 10 1.90 -20.28 9.36
CA THR A 10 2.94 -19.25 9.54
C THR A 10 4.29 -19.85 9.93
N GLN A 11 4.31 -20.84 10.84
CA GLN A 11 5.55 -21.48 11.25
C GLN A 11 6.24 -22.18 10.08
N ARG A 12 5.49 -22.90 9.24
CA ARG A 12 6.03 -23.60 8.07
C ARG A 12 6.54 -22.61 7.01
N ALA A 13 5.76 -21.57 6.71
CA ALA A 13 6.18 -20.52 5.79
C ALA A 13 7.47 -19.80 6.28
N LEU A 14 7.58 -19.53 7.59
CA LEU A 14 8.79 -18.95 8.18
C LEU A 14 9.99 -19.88 8.10
N SER A 15 9.80 -21.17 8.39
CA SER A 15 10.87 -22.16 8.31
C SER A 15 11.45 -22.22 6.90
N TYR A 16 10.58 -22.27 5.89
CA TYR A 16 11.01 -22.27 4.49
C TYR A 16 11.64 -20.94 4.07
N LEU A 17 11.08 -19.81 4.52
CA LEU A 17 11.66 -18.51 4.23
C LEU A 17 13.06 -18.35 4.85
N ARG A 18 13.28 -18.87 6.07
CA ARG A 18 14.59 -18.82 6.75
C ARG A 18 15.64 -19.70 6.09
N SER A 19 15.26 -20.75 5.36
CA SER A 19 16.21 -21.49 4.53
C SER A 19 16.65 -20.70 3.29
N MET A 20 16.01 -19.57 3.01
CA MET A 20 16.45 -18.59 2.03
C MET A 20 17.31 -17.54 2.75
N GLU A 21 18.50 -17.24 2.24
CA GLU A 21 19.33 -16.19 2.80
C GLU A 21 18.56 -14.85 2.83
N LEU A 22 18.19 -14.39 4.02
CA LEU A 22 17.37 -13.20 4.19
C LEU A 22 18.23 -11.93 4.19
N PRO A 23 17.82 -10.87 3.47
CA PRO A 23 18.52 -9.59 3.46
C PRO A 23 18.25 -8.73 4.71
N VAL A 24 17.45 -9.23 5.67
CA VAL A 24 16.97 -8.48 6.86
C VAL A 24 17.40 -9.21 8.13
N VAL A 25 17.85 -8.46 9.14
CA VAL A 25 18.14 -9.00 10.47
C VAL A 25 16.84 -9.08 11.28
N LEU A 26 16.42 -10.30 11.62
CA LEU A 26 15.21 -10.54 12.41
C LEU A 26 15.54 -10.55 13.92
N PRO A 27 14.74 -9.88 14.77
CA PRO A 27 14.88 -9.96 16.23
C PRO A 27 14.76 -11.40 16.77
N ARG A 28 15.39 -11.68 17.91
CA ARG A 28 15.41 -13.04 18.52
C ARG A 28 14.01 -13.61 18.79
N ASN A 29 13.05 -12.74 19.12
CA ASN A 29 11.66 -13.10 19.43
C ASN A 29 10.71 -12.97 18.22
N PHE A 30 11.23 -12.73 17.01
CA PHE A 30 10.45 -12.47 15.80
C PHE A 30 9.38 -13.56 15.56
N ASP A 31 9.80 -14.82 15.44
CA ASP A 31 8.91 -15.94 15.09
C ASP A 31 7.81 -16.11 16.13
N ARG A 32 8.18 -16.10 17.41
CA ARG A 32 7.24 -16.24 18.53
C ARG A 32 6.20 -15.12 18.52
N LYS A 33 6.62 -13.88 18.30
CA LYS A 33 5.71 -12.75 18.29
C LYS A 33 4.83 -12.73 17.04
N LEU A 34 5.40 -12.96 15.86
CA LEU A 34 4.64 -13.00 14.62
C LEU A 34 3.52 -14.05 14.69
N VAL A 35 3.85 -15.26 15.15
CA VAL A 35 2.88 -16.35 15.33
C VAL A 35 1.82 -15.97 16.37
N ARG A 36 2.23 -15.41 17.50
CA ARG A 36 1.29 -14.95 18.53
C ARG A 36 0.30 -13.93 17.99
N GLU A 37 0.78 -12.90 17.30
CA GLU A 37 -0.07 -11.81 16.81
C GLU A 37 -0.94 -12.24 15.62
N ASN A 38 -0.54 -13.27 14.86
CA ASN A 38 -1.42 -13.92 13.88
C ASN A 38 -2.59 -14.64 14.55
N VAL A 39 -2.37 -15.34 15.65
CA VAL A 39 -3.46 -16.09 16.33
C VAL A 39 -4.32 -15.19 17.22
N LYS A 40 -3.71 -14.20 17.89
CA LYS A 40 -4.36 -13.37 18.91
C LYS A 40 -5.62 -12.65 18.42
N LEU A 41 -5.70 -12.33 17.13
CA LEU A 41 -6.89 -11.69 16.56
C LEU A 41 -8.17 -12.50 16.81
N ASP A 42 -8.11 -13.83 16.77
CA ASP A 42 -9.26 -14.70 17.08
C ASP A 42 -9.78 -14.54 18.52
N GLU A 43 -8.95 -14.01 19.42
CA GLU A 43 -9.21 -13.85 20.85
C GLU A 43 -9.66 -12.41 21.21
N GLU A 44 -9.51 -11.44 20.31
CA GLU A 44 -9.86 -10.04 20.56
C GLU A 44 -11.40 -9.87 20.50
N ALA A 45 -12.00 -9.40 21.60
CA ALA A 45 -13.46 -9.25 21.72
C ALA A 45 -14.07 -8.35 20.62
N GLU A 46 -13.35 -7.30 20.19
CA GLU A 46 -13.75 -6.43 19.08
C GLU A 46 -13.66 -7.09 17.71
N TYR A 47 -12.78 -8.10 17.54
CA TYR A 47 -12.72 -8.92 16.34
C TYR A 47 -13.81 -10.01 16.35
N ALA A 48 -14.19 -10.47 17.55
CA ALA A 48 -15.26 -11.44 17.77
C ALA A 48 -16.68 -10.81 17.73
N GLU A 49 -16.84 -9.50 17.97
CA GLU A 49 -18.12 -8.78 17.97
C GLU A 49 -18.20 -7.71 16.87
N MET A 50 -19.13 -7.89 15.93
CA MET A 50 -19.54 -6.87 14.94
C MET A 50 -21.06 -6.67 14.94
N ARG A 51 -21.50 -5.42 14.71
CA ARG A 51 -22.88 -4.91 14.81
C ARG A 51 -23.55 -4.76 13.42
N TYR A 52 -24.86 -5.02 13.31
CA TYR A 52 -25.66 -5.01 12.07
C TYR A 52 -26.93 -4.15 12.18
N PHE A 53 -27.52 -3.81 11.01
CA PHE A 53 -28.79 -3.08 10.86
C PHE A 53 -29.78 -3.94 10.04
N ASP A 54 -31.03 -4.05 10.49
CA ASP A 54 -32.10 -4.82 9.85
C ASP A 54 -33.18 -3.86 9.30
N PHE A 55 -33.61 -4.08 8.05
CA PHE A 55 -34.60 -3.26 7.33
C PHE A 55 -36.04 -3.73 7.53
N GLU A 56 -36.26 -4.93 8.06
CA GLU A 56 -37.60 -5.52 8.05
C GLU A 56 -38.49 -5.03 9.21
N THR A 57 -37.94 -4.44 10.28
CA THR A 57 -38.74 -4.17 11.49
C THR A 57 -38.61 -2.80 12.12
N GLY A 58 -37.79 -1.87 11.60
CA GLY A 58 -37.74 -0.48 12.08
C GLY A 58 -37.47 -0.32 13.59
N GLY A 59 -36.94 -1.35 14.25
CA GLY A 59 -36.81 -1.42 15.69
C GLY A 59 -35.56 -2.18 16.14
N THR A 60 -34.85 -1.61 17.12
CA THR A 60 -33.59 -2.13 17.67
C THR A 60 -33.83 -3.41 18.48
N ARG A 61 -33.36 -4.54 17.97
CA ARG A 61 -33.17 -5.77 18.76
C ARG A 61 -31.71 -6.20 18.76
N VAL A 62 -31.20 -6.54 19.94
CA VAL A 62 -29.82 -6.99 20.18
C VAL A 62 -29.72 -8.49 19.90
N TYR A 63 -29.01 -8.89 18.84
CA TYR A 63 -28.65 -10.29 18.57
C TYR A 63 -27.26 -10.46 17.95
N ARG A 64 -26.68 -11.66 18.16
CA ARG A 64 -25.27 -12.04 18.01
C ARG A 64 -25.10 -13.07 16.86
N ARG A 65 -24.48 -12.71 15.72
CA ARG A 65 -23.95 -13.69 14.75
C ARG A 65 -22.84 -13.10 13.86
N ARG A 66 -21.74 -13.85 13.69
CA ARG A 66 -20.50 -13.51 12.97
C ARG A 66 -20.69 -13.59 11.44
N ILE A 67 -20.54 -12.49 10.70
CA ILE A 67 -20.21 -12.52 9.26
C ILE A 67 -18.70 -12.41 9.12
N ALA A 68 -18.08 -13.31 8.37
CA ALA A 68 -16.64 -13.32 8.18
C ALA A 68 -16.22 -12.12 7.30
N HIS A 69 -15.28 -11.37 7.84
CA HIS A 69 -14.77 -10.07 7.39
C HIS A 69 -14.11 -10.00 6.00
N HIS A 70 -14.20 -11.05 5.18
CA HIS A 70 -13.18 -11.36 4.17
C HIS A 70 -13.72 -11.79 2.80
N SER A 71 -15.00 -11.49 2.51
CA SER A 71 -15.59 -11.81 1.20
C SER A 71 -15.00 -10.93 0.11
N GLU A 72 -14.40 -11.56 -0.90
CA GLU A 72 -13.97 -10.92 -2.16
C GLU A 72 -15.13 -10.37 -2.99
N ASN A 73 -16.36 -10.64 -2.55
CA ASN A 73 -17.61 -10.21 -3.13
C ASN A 73 -18.35 -9.26 -2.18
N ILE A 74 -17.66 -8.46 -1.36
CA ILE A 74 -18.34 -7.39 -0.59
C ILE A 74 -19.15 -6.52 -1.54
N ASP A 75 -18.69 -6.27 -2.76
CA ASP A 75 -19.41 -5.48 -3.77
C ASP A 75 -20.70 -6.18 -4.26
N VAL A 76 -20.75 -7.51 -4.28
CA VAL A 76 -21.93 -8.31 -4.69
C VAL A 76 -22.88 -8.56 -3.51
N ALA A 77 -22.33 -8.81 -2.32
CA ALA A 77 -23.09 -8.96 -1.08
C ALA A 77 -23.66 -7.62 -0.59
N SER A 78 -22.99 -6.51 -0.88
CA SER A 78 -23.43 -5.17 -0.51
C SER A 78 -24.48 -4.59 -1.44
N GLN A 79 -24.58 -5.02 -2.70
CA GLN A 79 -25.64 -4.55 -3.62
C GLN A 79 -27.06 -4.72 -3.08
N ASN A 80 -27.27 -5.70 -2.19
CA ASN A 80 -28.55 -5.94 -1.51
C ASN A 80 -28.63 -5.37 -0.08
N LEU A 81 -27.58 -4.69 0.39
CA LEU A 81 -27.56 -3.94 1.65
C LEU A 81 -28.06 -2.51 1.39
N PRO A 82 -28.54 -1.78 2.40
CA PRO A 82 -28.88 -0.35 2.24
C PRO A 82 -27.67 0.51 1.87
N SER A 83 -27.93 1.68 1.28
CA SER A 83 -26.91 2.57 0.72
C SER A 83 -25.88 3.09 1.74
N ASP A 84 -26.26 3.23 3.01
CA ASP A 84 -25.37 3.64 4.11
C ASP A 84 -24.41 2.52 4.55
N VAL A 85 -24.87 1.27 4.54
CA VAL A 85 -24.03 0.08 4.80
C VAL A 85 -23.17 -0.26 3.58
N GLN A 86 -23.68 -0.08 2.36
CA GLN A 86 -22.89 -0.12 1.12
C GLN A 86 -21.76 0.90 1.17
N LEU A 87 -22.05 2.14 1.56
CA LEU A 87 -21.06 3.20 1.71
C LEU A 87 -20.02 2.82 2.79
N PHE A 88 -20.44 2.26 3.92
CA PHE A 88 -19.52 1.75 4.95
C PHE A 88 -18.57 0.66 4.40
N PHE A 89 -19.07 -0.35 3.69
CA PHE A 89 -18.23 -1.41 3.12
C PHE A 89 -17.38 -0.97 1.93
N ALA A 90 -17.88 -0.08 1.08
CA ALA A 90 -17.13 0.52 -0.03
C ALA A 90 -16.00 1.44 0.46
N LEU A 91 -16.22 2.15 1.58
CA LEU A 91 -15.18 2.92 2.28
C LEU A 91 -14.18 2.02 3.02
N TYR A 92 -14.60 0.82 3.43
CA TYR A 92 -13.80 -0.16 4.18
C TYR A 92 -13.17 -1.24 3.26
N ASN A 93 -12.54 -0.83 2.15
CA ASN A 93 -11.81 -1.76 1.28
C ASN A 93 -10.48 -2.21 1.92
N LYS A 94 -10.53 -3.25 2.78
CA LYS A 94 -9.38 -3.81 3.54
C LYS A 94 -8.18 -4.23 2.65
N LYS A 95 -8.33 -4.39 1.32
CA LYS A 95 -7.18 -4.68 0.43
C LYS A 95 -6.19 -3.51 0.39
N ARG A 96 -6.69 -2.27 0.36
CA ARG A 96 -5.85 -1.06 0.47
C ARG A 96 -5.25 -0.94 1.87
N ASP A 97 -5.98 -1.36 2.91
CA ASP A 97 -5.49 -1.41 4.29
C ASP A 97 -4.33 -2.41 4.46
N ILE A 98 -4.45 -3.63 3.91
CA ILE A 98 -3.37 -4.64 3.92
C ILE A 98 -2.09 -4.10 3.29
N LEU A 99 -2.16 -3.59 2.06
CA LEU A 99 -0.96 -3.06 1.39
C LEU A 99 -0.41 -1.82 2.12
N GLY A 100 -1.27 -0.93 2.63
CA GLY A 100 -0.83 0.24 3.40
C GLY A 100 -0.14 -0.13 4.72
N ARG A 101 -0.59 -1.20 5.39
CA ARG A 101 0.05 -1.76 6.59
C ARG A 101 1.40 -2.40 6.24
N LEU A 102 1.47 -3.17 5.17
CA LEU A 102 2.73 -3.74 4.67
C LEU A 102 3.72 -2.66 4.21
N ASP A 103 3.23 -1.56 3.61
CA ASP A 103 4.04 -0.40 3.24
C ASP A 103 4.73 0.21 4.48
N LYS A 104 4.06 0.24 5.64
CA LYS A 104 4.65 0.71 6.91
C LYS A 104 5.79 -0.21 7.37
N VAL A 105 5.55 -1.51 7.42
CA VAL A 105 6.56 -2.50 7.83
C VAL A 105 7.76 -2.49 6.87
N ARG A 106 7.51 -2.43 5.56
CA ARG A 106 8.58 -2.41 4.57
C ARG A 106 9.42 -1.14 4.66
N ARG A 107 8.83 0.04 4.83
CA ARG A 107 9.58 1.30 5.04
C ARG A 107 10.48 1.23 6.27
N GLU A 108 9.98 0.63 7.34
CA GLU A 108 10.77 0.40 8.54
C GLU A 108 12.01 -0.47 8.26
N ILE A 109 11.82 -1.59 7.56
CA ILE A 109 12.91 -2.49 7.13
C ILE A 109 13.92 -1.77 6.26
N LEU A 110 13.48 -0.98 5.28
CA LEU A 110 14.38 -0.21 4.41
C LEU A 110 15.22 0.80 5.21
N ARG A 111 14.64 1.38 6.28
CA ARG A 111 15.30 2.38 7.12
C ARG A 111 16.28 1.77 8.11
N TYR A 112 15.89 0.70 8.79
CA TYR A 112 16.62 0.15 9.94
C TYR A 112 17.27 -1.21 9.68
N ARG A 113 17.03 -1.81 8.51
CA ARG A 113 17.47 -3.18 8.15
C ARG A 113 17.00 -4.27 9.13
N THR A 114 15.96 -3.95 9.87
CA THR A 114 15.31 -4.81 10.86
C THR A 114 13.84 -4.39 10.98
N VAL A 115 13.07 -5.10 11.79
CA VAL A 115 11.66 -4.86 12.04
C VAL A 115 11.42 -4.77 13.54
N SER A 116 10.72 -3.72 13.98
CA SER A 116 10.36 -3.50 15.37
C SER A 116 9.29 -4.46 15.83
N GLU A 117 9.16 -4.54 17.14
CA GLU A 117 8.06 -5.20 17.82
C GLU A 117 6.67 -4.79 17.30
N ALA A 118 6.47 -3.52 16.92
CA ALA A 118 5.22 -3.04 16.36
C ALA A 118 5.04 -3.53 14.91
N GLY A 119 6.09 -3.44 14.09
CA GLY A 119 6.08 -3.96 12.72
C GLY A 119 5.83 -5.47 12.65
N ILE A 120 6.37 -6.25 13.60
CA ILE A 120 6.11 -7.69 13.72
C ILE A 120 4.64 -7.95 14.03
N ALA A 121 4.07 -7.21 14.98
CA ALA A 121 2.66 -7.36 15.33
C ALA A 121 1.75 -7.01 14.16
N GLU A 122 2.05 -5.92 13.44
CA GLU A 122 1.31 -5.52 12.25
C GLU A 122 1.39 -6.58 11.16
N LEU A 123 2.58 -7.15 10.91
CA LEU A 123 2.75 -8.24 9.95
C LEU A 123 1.95 -9.48 10.36
N GLY A 124 1.95 -9.86 11.65
CA GLY A 124 1.17 -10.98 12.16
C GLY A 124 -0.33 -10.80 11.92
N LYS A 125 -0.85 -9.60 12.18
CA LYS A 125 -2.25 -9.24 11.91
C LYS A 125 -2.59 -9.29 10.42
N VAL A 126 -1.69 -8.81 9.56
CA VAL A 126 -1.89 -8.91 8.11
C VAL A 126 -1.92 -10.36 7.64
N LEU A 127 -1.04 -11.22 8.16
CA LEU A 127 -1.04 -12.65 7.80
C LEU A 127 -2.35 -13.33 8.21
N HIS A 128 -2.90 -12.99 9.37
CA HIS A 128 -4.21 -13.47 9.79
C HIS A 128 -5.28 -13.16 8.73
N TYR A 129 -5.40 -11.89 8.33
CA TYR A 129 -6.36 -11.46 7.32
C TYR A 129 -6.13 -12.13 5.96
N VAL A 130 -4.88 -12.26 5.54
CA VAL A 130 -4.54 -12.94 4.28
C VAL A 130 -4.94 -14.41 4.33
N GLN A 131 -4.71 -15.08 5.46
CA GLN A 131 -5.09 -16.49 5.63
C GLN A 131 -6.61 -16.68 5.68
N ASP A 132 -7.34 -15.78 6.34
CA ASP A 132 -8.80 -15.83 6.40
C ASP A 132 -9.48 -15.64 5.05
N ARG A 133 -8.91 -14.82 4.18
CA ARG A 133 -9.42 -14.61 2.82
C ARG A 133 -9.41 -15.87 1.95
N CYS A 134 -8.67 -16.91 2.34
CA CYS A 134 -8.72 -18.21 1.67
C CYS A 134 -9.96 -19.03 2.05
N VAL A 135 -10.74 -18.64 3.06
CA VAL A 135 -11.93 -19.38 3.53
C VAL A 135 -13.20 -18.61 3.13
N PRO A 136 -14.26 -19.29 2.62
CA PRO A 136 -15.50 -18.63 2.25
C PRO A 136 -16.14 -17.99 3.49
N SER A 137 -16.62 -16.76 3.34
CA SER A 137 -17.17 -15.97 4.44
C SER A 137 -18.70 -15.85 4.43
N TYR A 138 -19.30 -16.14 3.29
CA TYR A 138 -20.74 -16.04 3.04
C TYR A 138 -21.50 -17.34 3.40
N ASP A 139 -20.86 -18.50 3.26
CA ASP A 139 -21.42 -19.79 3.67
C ASP A 139 -20.82 -20.20 5.01
N LYS A 140 -21.56 -19.95 6.09
CA LYS A 140 -21.12 -20.25 7.45
C LYS A 140 -20.87 -21.74 7.66
N TRP A 141 -21.71 -22.61 7.10
CA TRP A 141 -21.57 -24.05 7.31
C TRP A 141 -20.30 -24.57 6.63
N LEU A 142 -20.07 -24.15 5.40
CA LEU A 142 -18.84 -24.47 4.66
C LEU A 142 -17.59 -23.87 5.33
N HIS A 143 -17.69 -22.64 5.85
CA HIS A 143 -16.63 -21.99 6.63
C HIS A 143 -16.24 -22.84 7.84
N ASP A 144 -17.20 -23.14 8.71
CA ASP A 144 -16.98 -23.90 9.95
C ASP A 144 -16.45 -25.31 9.63
N GLU A 145 -16.95 -25.94 8.56
CA GLU A 145 -16.48 -27.24 8.08
C GLU A 145 -15.02 -27.19 7.61
N ILE A 146 -14.67 -26.20 6.80
CA ILE A 146 -13.29 -25.98 6.30
C ILE A 146 -12.35 -25.77 7.48
N GLU A 147 -12.69 -24.91 8.42
CA GLU A 147 -11.85 -24.63 9.60
C GLU A 147 -11.63 -25.87 10.46
N LYS A 148 -12.70 -26.62 10.72
CA LYS A 148 -12.65 -27.84 11.54
C LYS A 148 -11.80 -28.93 10.88
N LYS A 149 -11.87 -29.06 9.55
CA LYS A 149 -11.19 -30.13 8.80
C LYS A 149 -9.79 -29.74 8.31
N ALA A 150 -9.43 -28.45 8.26
CA ALA A 150 -8.14 -27.98 7.77
C ALA A 150 -6.93 -28.63 8.47
N ARG A 151 -7.05 -28.92 9.78
CA ARG A 151 -6.00 -29.58 10.57
C ARG A 151 -5.54 -30.92 10.00
N LYS A 152 -6.43 -31.65 9.30
CA LYS A 152 -6.11 -32.94 8.68
C LYS A 152 -5.11 -32.83 7.52
N TYR A 153 -4.90 -31.62 6.99
CA TYR A 153 -4.08 -31.37 5.80
C TYR A 153 -2.78 -30.62 6.12
N HIS A 154 -2.42 -30.48 7.40
CA HIS A 154 -1.19 -29.79 7.80
C HIS A 154 0.07 -30.47 7.29
N GLU A 155 0.05 -31.80 7.11
CA GLU A 155 1.14 -32.58 6.50
C GLU A 155 1.48 -32.12 5.07
N LEU A 156 0.53 -31.52 4.34
CA LEU A 156 0.81 -30.99 3.00
C LEU A 156 1.83 -29.86 3.05
N LEU A 157 1.93 -29.15 4.17
CA LEU A 157 2.85 -28.03 4.36
C LEU A 157 4.32 -28.46 4.46
N ASP A 158 4.60 -29.77 4.47
CA ASP A 158 5.94 -30.31 4.33
C ASP A 158 6.44 -30.30 2.87
N ASP A 159 5.55 -30.09 1.89
CA ASP A 159 5.89 -29.95 0.47
C ASP A 159 6.39 -28.52 0.17
N PRO A 160 7.67 -28.34 -0.21
CA PRO A 160 8.24 -27.03 -0.49
C PRO A 160 7.62 -26.35 -1.73
N THR A 161 6.96 -27.10 -2.62
CA THR A 161 6.34 -26.53 -3.83
C THR A 161 5.15 -25.62 -3.52
N ILE A 162 4.56 -25.71 -2.32
CA ILE A 162 3.53 -24.80 -1.84
C ILE A 162 4.09 -23.38 -1.60
N PHE A 163 5.39 -23.28 -1.30
CA PHE A 163 6.10 -22.04 -0.99
C PHE A 163 6.91 -21.52 -2.20
N ASP A 164 6.30 -21.55 -3.38
CA ASP A 164 6.93 -21.14 -4.64
C ASP A 164 6.73 -19.65 -4.97
N ALA A 165 5.72 -19.02 -4.37
CA ALA A 165 5.28 -17.66 -4.72
C ALA A 165 6.21 -16.58 -4.16
N LYS A 166 7.01 -15.97 -5.04
CA LYS A 166 8.04 -14.98 -4.71
C LYS A 166 7.77 -13.63 -5.41
N PRO A 167 6.70 -12.90 -5.05
CA PRO A 167 6.36 -11.64 -5.71
C PRO A 167 7.44 -10.58 -5.44
N ILE A 168 7.93 -9.96 -6.51
CA ILE A 168 8.95 -8.91 -6.44
C ILE A 168 8.26 -7.55 -6.35
N GLY A 169 8.43 -6.89 -5.20
CA GLY A 169 7.88 -5.56 -4.95
C GLY A 169 6.38 -5.54 -4.61
N ARG A 170 5.86 -4.32 -4.48
CA ARG A 170 4.48 -4.05 -4.07
C ARG A 170 3.48 -4.43 -5.16
N LYS A 171 3.84 -4.16 -6.41
CA LYS A 171 2.94 -4.30 -7.56
C LYS A 171 2.58 -5.76 -7.83
N GLU A 172 3.56 -6.65 -7.79
CA GLU A 172 3.32 -8.08 -7.98
C GLU A 172 2.55 -8.69 -6.81
N LEU A 173 2.91 -8.31 -5.58
CA LEU A 173 2.17 -8.74 -4.40
C LEU A 173 0.69 -8.30 -4.47
N ARG A 174 0.42 -7.05 -4.86
CA ARG A 174 -0.94 -6.55 -5.07
C ARG A 174 -1.70 -7.39 -6.09
N LYS A 175 -1.12 -7.61 -7.28
CA LYS A 175 -1.76 -8.44 -8.32
C LYS A 175 -2.06 -9.85 -7.83
N MET A 176 -1.18 -10.41 -7.01
CA MET A 176 -1.38 -11.73 -6.42
C MET A 176 -2.53 -11.69 -5.40
N LEU A 177 -2.49 -10.79 -4.42
CA LEU A 177 -3.54 -10.61 -3.41
C LEU A 177 -4.91 -10.26 -4.02
N ASP A 178 -4.95 -9.57 -5.15
CA ASP A 178 -6.18 -9.23 -5.88
C ASP A 178 -6.82 -10.45 -6.53
N ARG A 179 -6.03 -11.50 -6.82
CA ARG A 179 -6.45 -12.77 -7.46
C ARG A 179 -6.46 -13.94 -6.49
N GLN A 180 -6.47 -13.65 -5.18
CA GLN A 180 -6.49 -14.67 -4.15
C GLN A 180 -7.77 -15.50 -4.28
N PRO A 181 -7.70 -16.84 -4.39
CA PRO A 181 -8.92 -17.63 -4.51
C PRO A 181 -9.57 -17.84 -3.15
N VAL A 182 -10.90 -17.91 -3.14
CA VAL A 182 -11.66 -18.46 -2.02
C VAL A 182 -11.74 -19.98 -2.17
N ALA A 183 -11.25 -20.72 -1.18
CA ALA A 183 -11.24 -22.18 -1.22
C ALA A 183 -12.65 -22.77 -1.09
N ARG A 184 -12.87 -23.93 -1.72
CA ARG A 184 -14.11 -24.70 -1.59
C ARG A 184 -13.93 -25.95 -0.72
N THR A 185 -12.68 -26.33 -0.46
CA THR A 185 -12.34 -27.50 0.35
C THR A 185 -11.32 -27.16 1.44
N PRO A 186 -11.25 -27.95 2.53
CA PRO A 186 -10.27 -27.72 3.58
C PRO A 186 -8.82 -27.82 3.08
N ARG A 187 -8.55 -28.73 2.13
CA ARG A 187 -7.25 -28.89 1.49
C ARG A 187 -6.84 -27.63 0.72
N GLU A 188 -7.74 -27.11 -0.12
CA GLU A 188 -7.50 -25.87 -0.88
C GLU A 188 -7.26 -24.68 0.05
N ALA A 189 -7.99 -24.59 1.17
CA ALA A 189 -7.84 -23.51 2.13
C ALA A 189 -6.44 -23.49 2.74
N VAL A 190 -5.91 -24.65 3.15
CA VAL A 190 -4.55 -24.78 3.71
C VAL A 190 -3.49 -24.41 2.67
N ILE A 191 -3.60 -24.91 1.44
CA ILE A 191 -2.65 -24.60 0.35
C ILE A 191 -2.67 -23.11 0.00
N CYS A 192 -3.87 -22.53 -0.14
CA CYS A 192 -4.05 -21.10 -0.37
C CYS A 192 -3.42 -20.28 0.76
N ALA A 193 -3.77 -20.59 2.02
CA ALA A 193 -3.28 -19.86 3.17
C ALA A 193 -1.74 -19.89 3.23
N ALA A 194 -1.13 -21.05 2.99
CA ALA A 194 0.33 -21.22 2.97
C ALA A 194 1.00 -20.43 1.84
N LYS A 195 0.51 -20.58 0.60
CA LYS A 195 1.05 -19.88 -0.57
C LYS A 195 1.03 -18.36 -0.37
N TYR A 196 -0.10 -17.81 0.07
CA TYR A 196 -0.27 -16.37 0.23
C TYR A 196 0.43 -15.82 1.48
N THR A 197 0.51 -16.60 2.56
CA THR A 197 1.34 -16.27 3.74
C THR A 197 2.80 -16.14 3.34
N PHE A 198 3.32 -17.13 2.62
CA PHE A 198 4.70 -17.10 2.16
C PHE A 198 4.94 -15.95 1.17
N ALA A 199 4.03 -15.71 0.23
CA ALA A 199 4.15 -14.59 -0.70
C ALA A 199 4.27 -13.23 0.02
N VAL A 200 3.44 -12.99 1.05
CA VAL A 200 3.52 -11.76 1.86
C VAL A 200 4.84 -11.68 2.63
N LEU A 201 5.22 -12.77 3.30
CA LEU A 201 6.46 -12.83 4.06
C LEU A 201 7.70 -12.62 3.16
N PHE A 202 7.74 -13.29 2.02
CA PHE A 202 8.78 -13.12 1.02
C PHE A 202 8.81 -11.68 0.52
N ALA A 203 7.65 -11.10 0.20
CA ALA A 203 7.59 -9.74 -0.32
C ALA A 203 8.17 -8.71 0.64
N VAL A 204 7.92 -8.87 1.94
CA VAL A 204 8.34 -7.93 3.00
C VAL A 204 9.78 -8.20 3.47
N LEU A 205 10.14 -9.47 3.67
CA LEU A 205 11.38 -9.88 4.34
C LEU A 205 12.41 -10.47 3.37
N GLY A 206 11.96 -11.25 2.38
CA GLY A 206 12.82 -11.97 1.43
C GLY A 206 13.28 -11.12 0.24
N ASN A 207 12.47 -10.15 -0.19
CA ASN A 207 12.86 -9.24 -1.27
C ASN A 207 14.10 -8.42 -0.91
N ALA A 208 15.02 -8.32 -1.87
CA ALA A 208 16.21 -7.47 -1.79
C ALA A 208 15.85 -6.06 -1.32
N LEU A 209 16.72 -5.44 -0.53
CA LEU A 209 16.52 -4.06 -0.08
C LEU A 209 16.69 -3.07 -1.23
N GLU A 210 17.60 -3.35 -2.15
CA GLU A 210 17.85 -2.53 -3.34
C GLU A 210 16.94 -2.93 -4.49
N ALA A 211 16.63 -1.96 -5.36
CA ALA A 211 15.77 -2.19 -6.51
C ALA A 211 16.41 -3.19 -7.49
N PRO A 212 15.64 -4.14 -8.05
CA PRO A 212 16.15 -5.08 -9.07
C PRO A 212 16.72 -4.36 -10.29
N ALA A 213 17.66 -4.99 -11.01
CA ALA A 213 18.33 -4.40 -12.18
C ALA A 213 17.34 -3.86 -13.23
N GLY A 214 16.30 -4.64 -13.58
CA GLY A 214 15.28 -4.22 -14.54
C GLY A 214 14.46 -3.00 -14.07
N HIS A 215 14.29 -2.80 -12.76
CA HIS A 215 13.68 -1.60 -12.18
C HIS A 215 14.64 -0.42 -12.21
N LEU A 216 15.92 -0.63 -11.89
CA LEU A 216 16.95 0.41 -11.95
C LEU A 216 17.13 0.96 -13.37
N GLU A 217 17.13 0.10 -14.39
CA GLU A 217 17.20 0.53 -15.79
C GLU A 217 16.03 1.45 -16.18
N LYS A 218 14.81 1.11 -15.74
CA LYS A 218 13.62 1.95 -15.95
C LYS A 218 13.78 3.30 -15.26
N ALA A 219 14.28 3.33 -14.03
CA ALA A 219 14.54 4.56 -13.29
C ALA A 219 15.59 5.45 -13.99
N VAL A 220 16.66 4.85 -14.52
CA VAL A 220 17.69 5.58 -15.29
C VAL A 220 17.11 6.16 -16.57
N ARG A 221 16.34 5.38 -17.35
CA ARG A 221 15.67 5.87 -18.56
C ARG A 221 14.65 6.96 -18.26
N LEU A 222 13.87 6.79 -17.19
CA LEU A 222 12.92 7.80 -16.73
C LEU A 222 13.63 9.11 -16.46
N ARG A 223 14.72 9.08 -15.67
CA ARG A 223 15.49 10.28 -15.35
C ARG A 223 16.13 10.94 -16.58
N GLY A 224 16.63 10.14 -17.52
CA GLY A 224 17.13 10.64 -18.79
C GLY A 224 16.05 11.42 -19.57
N LYS A 225 14.83 10.89 -19.65
CA LYS A 225 13.67 11.57 -20.26
C LYS A 225 13.19 12.77 -19.44
N PHE A 226 13.23 12.67 -18.12
CA PHE A 226 12.82 13.69 -17.17
C PHE A 226 13.98 14.64 -16.84
N SER A 227 14.59 15.21 -17.89
CA SER A 227 15.73 16.12 -17.79
C SER A 227 15.59 17.30 -18.76
N GLY A 228 16.47 18.30 -18.63
CA GLY A 228 16.47 19.47 -19.51
C GLY A 228 15.11 20.19 -19.54
N ARG A 229 14.56 20.39 -20.74
CA ARG A 229 13.29 21.11 -20.95
C ARG A 229 12.10 20.46 -20.24
N VAL A 230 12.04 19.12 -20.19
CA VAL A 230 10.94 18.41 -19.51
C VAL A 230 10.93 18.72 -18.02
N LEU A 231 12.10 18.66 -17.39
CA LEU A 231 12.26 19.01 -15.98
C LEU A 231 11.93 20.49 -15.75
N GLN A 232 12.38 21.40 -16.63
CA GLN A 232 12.05 22.82 -16.54
C GLN A 232 10.55 23.09 -16.60
N VAL A 233 9.82 22.42 -17.50
CA VAL A 233 8.35 22.51 -17.57
C VAL A 233 7.71 22.01 -16.27
N TYR A 234 8.16 20.87 -15.76
CA TYR A 234 7.62 20.31 -14.52
C TYR A 234 7.86 21.21 -13.30
N ILE A 235 9.05 21.80 -13.17
CA ILE A 235 9.35 22.78 -12.12
C ILE A 235 8.62 24.10 -12.35
N GLY A 236 8.44 24.51 -13.61
CA GLY A 236 7.62 25.66 -13.97
C GLY A 236 6.16 25.50 -13.52
N LEU A 237 5.59 24.30 -13.65
CA LEU A 237 4.26 23.97 -13.12
C LEU A 237 4.23 24.07 -11.58
N ALA A 238 5.29 23.63 -10.90
CA ALA A 238 5.40 23.74 -9.44
C ALA A 238 5.44 25.20 -8.97
N LEU A 239 6.24 26.03 -9.65
CA LEU A 239 6.31 27.47 -9.39
C LEU A 239 4.97 28.16 -9.69
N LEU A 240 4.33 27.82 -10.81
CA LEU A 240 3.03 28.37 -11.18
C LEU A 240 1.96 28.03 -10.11
N ALA A 241 1.96 26.81 -9.58
CA ALA A 241 1.04 26.41 -8.51
C ALA A 241 1.26 27.25 -7.24
N LEU A 242 2.53 27.43 -6.83
CA LEU A 242 2.88 28.23 -5.65
C LEU A 242 2.50 29.71 -5.82
N ILE A 243 2.85 30.30 -6.96
CA ILE A 243 2.54 31.71 -7.26
C ILE A 243 1.03 31.90 -7.34
N SER A 244 0.30 31.01 -8.01
CA SER A 244 -1.15 31.09 -8.13
C SER A 244 -1.84 30.96 -6.78
N PHE A 245 -1.36 30.08 -5.90
CA PHE A 245 -1.88 29.97 -4.54
C PHE A 245 -1.59 31.22 -3.70
N ALA A 246 -0.41 31.83 -3.83
CA ALA A 246 -0.12 33.10 -3.17
C ALA A 246 -1.07 34.21 -3.65
N LEU A 247 -1.40 34.25 -4.94
CA LEU A 247 -2.39 35.17 -5.48
C LEU A 247 -3.80 34.87 -4.96
N VAL A 248 -4.18 33.60 -4.83
CA VAL A 248 -5.44 33.19 -4.17
C VAL A 248 -5.50 33.74 -2.74
N LEU A 249 -4.45 33.55 -1.94
CA LEU A 249 -4.40 34.08 -0.58
C LEU A 249 -4.48 35.61 -0.55
N TYR A 250 -3.81 36.29 -1.48
CA TYR A 250 -3.85 37.75 -1.59
C TYR A 250 -5.26 38.27 -1.92
N GLU A 251 -5.96 37.63 -2.85
CA GLU A 251 -7.35 37.98 -3.20
C GLU A 251 -8.30 37.71 -2.03
N VAL A 252 -8.16 36.55 -1.38
CA VAL A 252 -8.98 36.14 -0.25
C VAL A 252 -8.76 37.03 0.98
N TRP A 253 -7.51 37.43 1.26
CA TRP A 253 -7.16 38.29 2.40
C TRP A 253 -7.92 39.62 2.40
N LYS A 254 -8.25 40.15 1.21
CA LYS A 254 -9.01 41.41 1.05
C LYS A 254 -10.49 41.28 1.41
N THR A 255 -11.00 40.06 1.58
CA THR A 255 -12.45 39.80 1.71
C THR A 255 -12.87 39.51 3.15
N ASN A 256 -12.63 38.30 3.64
CA ASN A 256 -13.08 37.85 4.96
C ASN A 256 -12.17 36.73 5.50
N ILE A 257 -11.97 36.72 6.82
CA ILE A 257 -11.24 35.68 7.55
C ILE A 257 -11.80 34.26 7.34
N TYR A 258 -13.12 34.12 7.13
CA TYR A 258 -13.74 32.81 6.81
C TYR A 258 -13.23 32.24 5.48
N TYR A 259 -13.11 33.07 4.45
CA TYR A 259 -12.56 32.62 3.17
C TYR A 259 -11.07 32.34 3.26
N LEU A 260 -10.34 33.08 4.12
CA LEU A 260 -8.93 32.81 4.39
C LEU A 260 -8.74 31.44 5.04
N PHE A 261 -9.62 31.06 5.97
CA PHE A 261 -9.63 29.72 6.55
C PHE A 261 -9.89 28.64 5.49
N ILE A 262 -10.87 28.83 4.61
CA ILE A 262 -11.16 27.90 3.50
C ILE A 262 -9.97 27.79 2.55
N ALA A 263 -9.31 28.90 2.20
CA ALA A 263 -8.12 28.91 1.35
C ALA A 263 -6.93 28.21 2.04
N ALA A 264 -6.77 28.37 3.35
CA ALA A 264 -5.75 27.68 4.14
C ALA A 264 -5.95 26.16 4.14
N LEU A 265 -7.20 25.65 4.16
CA LEU A 265 -7.47 24.21 4.00
C LEU A 265 -6.96 23.68 2.66
N SER A 266 -6.98 24.49 1.60
CA SER A 266 -6.43 24.13 0.29
C SER A 266 -4.90 24.20 0.19
N ALA A 267 -4.20 24.67 1.23
CA ALA A 267 -2.74 24.65 1.24
C ALA A 267 -2.17 23.23 1.15
N VAL A 268 -2.92 22.22 1.59
CA VAL A 268 -2.50 20.81 1.46
C VAL A 268 -2.33 20.41 -0.01
N SER A 269 -3.11 20.99 -0.93
CA SER A 269 -2.97 20.77 -2.37
C SER A 269 -1.69 21.37 -2.98
N LEU A 270 -0.86 22.08 -2.20
CA LEU A 270 0.49 22.49 -2.62
C LEU A 270 1.55 21.39 -2.44
N GLN A 271 1.26 20.31 -1.71
CA GLN A 271 2.21 19.23 -1.51
C GLN A 271 2.84 18.72 -2.82
N PRO A 272 2.08 18.48 -3.92
CA PRO A 272 2.68 18.11 -5.20
C PRO A 272 3.73 19.08 -5.71
N ALA A 273 3.51 20.38 -5.55
CA ALA A 273 4.46 21.41 -5.96
C ALA A 273 5.73 21.35 -5.10
N LEU A 274 5.61 21.17 -3.79
CA LEU A 274 6.75 21.04 -2.89
C LEU A 274 7.57 19.78 -3.19
N PHE A 275 6.91 18.64 -3.42
CA PHE A 275 7.58 17.39 -3.75
C PHE A 275 8.18 17.38 -5.15
N ALA A 276 7.59 18.13 -6.09
CA ALA A 276 8.15 18.28 -7.44
C ALA A 276 9.57 18.84 -7.43
N PHE A 277 9.93 19.73 -6.49
CA PHE A 277 11.31 20.22 -6.37
C PHE A 277 12.33 19.13 -6.03
N LYS A 278 11.93 18.04 -5.36
CA LYS A 278 12.83 16.89 -5.13
C LYS A 278 13.28 16.23 -6.45
N SER A 279 12.55 16.42 -7.54
CA SER A 279 12.95 15.95 -8.88
C SER A 279 14.20 16.64 -9.43
N LEU A 280 14.64 17.76 -8.83
CA LEU A 280 15.94 18.38 -9.13
C LEU A 280 17.13 17.59 -8.55
N SER A 281 16.88 16.68 -7.61
CA SER A 281 17.95 15.99 -6.89
C SER A 281 18.79 15.08 -7.81
N LYS A 282 20.10 15.10 -7.58
CA LYS A 282 21.01 14.17 -8.27
C LYS A 282 20.90 12.74 -7.73
N ASN A 283 20.32 12.55 -6.55
CA ASN A 283 20.16 11.25 -5.91
C ASN A 283 18.89 10.58 -6.45
N MET A 284 19.02 9.35 -6.99
CA MET A 284 17.90 8.64 -7.63
C MET A 284 16.74 8.36 -6.66
N GLN A 285 17.03 7.99 -5.41
CA GLN A 285 16.00 7.82 -4.38
C GLN A 285 15.20 9.11 -4.16
N THR A 286 15.88 10.24 -4.01
CA THR A 286 15.21 11.54 -3.77
C THR A 286 14.37 11.95 -4.97
N PHE A 287 14.92 11.77 -6.18
CA PHE A 287 14.21 12.03 -7.43
C PHE A 287 12.92 11.21 -7.54
N LEU A 288 13.00 9.88 -7.35
CA LEU A 288 11.84 8.99 -7.46
C LEU A 288 10.83 9.20 -6.34
N ASN A 289 11.29 9.40 -5.10
CA ASN A 289 10.39 9.72 -3.99
C ASN A 289 9.67 11.04 -4.23
N GLY A 290 10.35 12.04 -4.77
CA GLY A 290 9.74 13.31 -5.18
C GLY A 290 8.60 13.13 -6.18
N LEU A 291 8.83 12.33 -7.23
CA LEU A 291 7.78 12.00 -8.20
C LEU A 291 6.67 11.15 -7.58
N PHE A 292 6.99 10.18 -6.73
CA PHE A 292 6.00 9.34 -6.07
C PHE A 292 5.07 10.17 -5.19
N GLU A 293 5.63 10.97 -4.28
CA GLU A 293 4.88 11.83 -3.35
C GLU A 293 4.11 12.92 -4.10
N ALA A 294 4.69 13.51 -5.16
CA ALA A 294 3.97 14.49 -5.98
C ALA A 294 2.76 13.92 -6.73
N THR A 295 2.71 12.59 -6.89
CA THR A 295 1.60 11.89 -7.56
C THR A 295 0.64 11.23 -6.58
N ASP A 296 0.68 11.57 -5.29
CA ASP A 296 -0.32 11.06 -4.35
C ASP A 296 -1.65 11.83 -4.52
N ILE A 297 -2.62 11.12 -5.09
CA ILE A 297 -3.87 11.68 -5.63
C ILE A 297 -4.84 12.03 -4.49
N ILE A 298 -4.83 11.27 -3.40
CA ILE A 298 -5.88 11.35 -2.38
C ILE A 298 -5.87 12.71 -1.67
N GLU A 299 -4.69 13.18 -1.27
CA GLU A 299 -4.57 14.48 -0.61
C GLU A 299 -4.82 15.61 -1.62
N THR A 300 -4.22 15.55 -2.80
CA THR A 300 -4.34 16.63 -3.79
C THR A 300 -5.79 16.94 -4.18
N PHE A 301 -6.58 15.93 -4.56
CA PHE A 301 -7.95 16.16 -5.04
C PHE A 301 -8.95 16.46 -3.92
N SER A 302 -8.78 15.88 -2.73
CA SER A 302 -9.67 16.16 -1.59
C SER A 302 -9.57 17.62 -1.13
N PHE A 303 -8.37 18.20 -1.21
CA PHE A 303 -8.11 19.58 -0.79
C PHE A 303 -8.18 20.62 -1.92
N LEU A 304 -8.45 20.20 -3.16
CA LEU A 304 -8.76 21.10 -4.28
C LEU A 304 -10.21 21.60 -4.26
N ILE A 305 -11.13 20.85 -3.64
CA ILE A 305 -12.56 21.19 -3.57
C ILE A 305 -12.79 22.56 -2.88
N PRO A 306 -12.16 22.90 -1.74
CA PRO A 306 -12.31 24.22 -1.13
C PRO A 306 -11.82 25.36 -2.04
N ALA A 307 -10.68 25.19 -2.70
CA ALA A 307 -10.14 26.16 -3.68
C ALA A 307 -11.09 26.36 -4.87
N LEU A 308 -11.65 25.27 -5.42
CA LEU A 308 -12.61 25.35 -6.51
C LEU A 308 -13.91 26.05 -6.07
N SER A 309 -14.37 25.81 -4.84
CA SER A 309 -15.57 26.46 -4.30
C SER A 309 -15.38 27.98 -4.16
N LEU A 310 -14.19 28.42 -3.75
CA LEU A 310 -13.85 29.85 -3.69
C LEU A 310 -13.78 30.50 -5.08
N SER A 311 -13.45 29.74 -6.12
CA SER A 311 -13.37 30.26 -7.50
C SER A 311 -14.73 30.70 -8.07
N ILE A 312 -15.83 30.20 -7.53
CA ILE A 312 -17.20 30.60 -7.89
C ILE A 312 -17.54 32.00 -7.34
N LEU A 313 -16.96 32.36 -6.18
CA LEU A 313 -17.29 33.57 -5.44
C LEU A 313 -16.33 34.74 -5.73
N MET A 314 -15.18 34.46 -6.33
CA MET A 314 -14.06 35.40 -6.49
C MET A 314 -13.51 35.39 -7.91
N ASN A 315 -12.48 36.20 -8.20
CA ASN A 315 -11.81 36.17 -9.50
C ASN A 315 -11.31 34.73 -9.78
N PRO A 316 -11.81 34.05 -10.83
CA PRO A 316 -11.55 32.63 -11.02
C PRO A 316 -10.13 32.36 -11.52
N LEU A 317 -9.42 33.35 -12.08
CA LEU A 317 -8.16 33.12 -12.78
C LEU A 317 -7.05 32.51 -11.88
N PRO A 318 -6.73 33.06 -10.70
CA PRO A 318 -5.70 32.46 -9.82
C PRO A 318 -6.09 31.04 -9.35
N PHE A 319 -7.37 30.80 -9.09
CA PHE A 319 -7.85 29.49 -8.66
C PHE A 319 -7.78 28.44 -9.79
N LEU A 320 -8.11 28.83 -11.02
CA LEU A 320 -8.00 27.96 -12.19
C LEU A 320 -6.54 27.63 -12.49
N LEU A 321 -5.65 28.62 -12.45
CA LEU A 321 -4.21 28.40 -12.65
C LEU A 321 -3.63 27.48 -11.56
N PHE A 322 -4.01 27.69 -10.30
CA PHE A 322 -3.62 26.82 -9.19
C PHE A 322 -4.14 25.39 -9.39
N SER A 323 -5.42 25.22 -9.66
CA SER A 323 -6.04 23.89 -9.81
C SER A 323 -5.48 23.12 -11.00
N LEU A 324 -5.29 23.80 -12.14
CA LEU A 324 -4.72 23.21 -13.35
C LEU A 324 -3.26 22.81 -13.13
N SER A 325 -2.44 23.69 -12.56
CA SER A 325 -1.03 23.38 -12.31
C SER A 325 -0.86 22.27 -11.28
N ALA A 326 -1.62 22.28 -10.17
CA ALA A 326 -1.64 21.21 -9.18
C ALA A 326 -2.04 19.86 -9.80
N THR A 327 -3.10 19.85 -10.63
CA THR A 327 -3.54 18.64 -11.34
C THR A 327 -2.48 18.15 -12.32
N MET A 328 -1.86 19.05 -13.07
CA MET A 328 -0.80 18.70 -14.02
C MET A 328 0.44 18.15 -13.32
N LEU A 329 0.81 18.64 -12.14
CA LEU A 329 1.91 18.07 -11.36
C LEU A 329 1.67 16.60 -10.99
N VAL A 330 0.43 16.25 -10.66
CA VAL A 330 0.03 14.87 -10.36
C VAL A 330 0.01 14.01 -11.63
N VAL A 331 -0.49 14.52 -12.76
CA VAL A 331 -0.68 13.73 -13.98
C VAL A 331 0.59 13.60 -14.82
N PHE A 332 1.44 14.63 -14.86
CA PHE A 332 2.58 14.71 -15.77
C PHE A 332 3.56 13.54 -15.64
N PRO A 333 3.95 13.05 -14.44
CA PRO A 333 4.81 11.89 -14.31
C PRO A 333 4.20 10.61 -14.92
N PHE A 334 2.86 10.48 -14.93
CA PHE A 334 2.19 9.34 -15.54
C PHE A 334 2.25 9.34 -17.08
N LEU A 335 2.69 10.41 -17.74
CA LEU A 335 2.96 10.38 -19.19
C LEU A 335 4.12 9.44 -19.53
N PHE A 336 5.00 9.17 -18.57
CA PHE A 336 6.17 8.32 -18.77
C PHE A 336 5.86 6.85 -18.42
N LYS A 337 5.91 5.96 -19.43
CA LYS A 337 5.72 4.50 -19.25
C LYS A 337 6.62 3.93 -18.16
N ASP A 338 7.89 4.30 -18.15
CA ASP A 338 8.87 3.81 -17.16
C ASP A 338 8.44 4.16 -15.72
N PHE A 339 7.89 5.36 -15.49
CA PHE A 339 7.35 5.76 -14.18
C PHE A 339 6.12 4.92 -13.79
N ARG A 340 5.14 4.79 -14.69
CA ARG A 340 3.93 3.96 -14.45
C ARG A 340 4.28 2.53 -14.08
N GLU A 341 5.35 2.00 -14.64
CA GLU A 341 5.77 0.63 -14.39
C GLU A 341 6.38 0.43 -13.01
N ILE A 342 7.17 1.39 -12.52
CA ILE A 342 7.91 1.28 -11.26
C ILE A 342 7.26 2.00 -10.08
N ARG A 343 6.29 2.89 -10.31
CA ARG A 343 5.72 3.81 -9.29
C ARG A 343 5.35 3.10 -7.99
N GLU A 344 4.63 1.98 -8.08
CA GLU A 344 4.17 1.24 -6.90
C GLU A 344 5.31 0.61 -6.09
N ASP A 345 6.44 0.33 -6.74
CA ASP A 345 7.59 -0.30 -6.10
C ASP A 345 8.57 0.73 -5.53
N ILE A 346 8.40 2.03 -5.84
CA ILE A 346 9.26 3.11 -5.32
C ILE A 346 9.43 3.04 -3.79
N PRO A 347 8.37 2.96 -2.97
CA PRO A 347 8.51 2.90 -1.53
C PRO A 347 9.00 1.54 -0.99
N TRP A 348 9.18 0.52 -1.83
CA TRP A 348 9.53 -0.85 -1.43
C TRP A 348 10.99 -1.22 -1.60
N PHE A 349 11.77 -0.34 -2.24
CA PHE A 349 13.18 -0.54 -2.53
C PHE A 349 14.01 0.71 -2.27
N LEU A 350 15.31 0.48 -2.05
CA LEU A 350 16.34 1.51 -2.11
C LEU A 350 16.79 1.68 -3.57
N TRP A 351 16.74 2.91 -4.04
CA TRP A 351 17.06 3.29 -5.42
C TRP A 351 18.43 3.94 -5.47
N ARG A 352 19.46 3.10 -5.43
CA ARG A 352 20.84 3.50 -5.61
C ARG A 352 21.23 3.20 -7.05
N THR A 353 21.55 4.23 -7.82
CA THR A 353 22.29 3.99 -9.06
C THR A 353 23.68 3.55 -8.66
N ALA A 354 24.10 2.36 -9.08
CA ALA A 354 25.50 1.97 -9.07
C ALA A 354 26.24 2.93 -10.01
N TYR A 355 26.65 4.08 -9.51
CA TYR A 355 27.87 4.68 -10.00
C TYR A 355 28.97 4.06 -9.13
N PRO A 356 29.85 3.21 -9.68
CA PRO A 356 31.13 3.04 -9.04
C PRO A 356 31.79 4.42 -9.07
N SER A 357 31.90 5.04 -7.90
CA SER A 357 32.99 5.98 -7.67
C SER A 357 34.28 5.27 -8.06
N GLU A 358 35.08 5.93 -8.90
CA GLU A 358 36.40 5.48 -9.39
C GLU A 358 36.41 4.56 -10.62
N THR A 359 36.19 5.15 -11.80
CA THR A 359 37.10 4.86 -12.91
C THR A 359 38.52 5.18 -12.43
N LYS A 360 39.23 4.17 -11.93
CA LYS A 360 40.69 4.19 -11.87
C LYS A 360 41.17 4.61 -13.26
N ARG A 361 41.73 5.81 -13.38
CA ARG A 361 42.56 6.19 -14.51
C ARG A 361 43.68 5.16 -14.54
N VAL A 362 43.55 4.17 -15.42
CA VAL A 362 44.70 3.37 -15.86
C VAL A 362 45.61 4.38 -16.56
N LYS A 363 46.64 4.86 -15.84
CA LYS A 363 47.79 5.49 -16.46
C LYS A 363 48.42 4.42 -17.34
N VAL A 364 48.14 4.48 -18.63
CA VAL A 364 48.96 3.81 -19.63
C VAL A 364 50.33 4.47 -19.54
N LYS A 365 51.29 3.77 -18.93
CA LYS A 365 52.71 4.06 -19.14
C LYS A 365 52.98 3.71 -20.60
N ILE A 366 53.22 4.72 -21.41
CA ILE A 366 53.88 4.55 -22.70
C ILE A 366 55.35 4.32 -22.35
N SER A 367 55.82 3.10 -22.59
CA SER A 367 57.24 2.74 -22.64
C SER A 367 57.71 2.79 -24.07
#